data_AF-A0A941TQ28-F1
#
_entry.id   AF-A0A941TQ28-F1
#
_cell.length_a   1.000
_cell.length_b   1.000
_cell.length_c   1.000
_cell.angle_alpha   90.00
_cell.angle_beta   90.00
_cell.angle_gamma   90.00
#
_symmetry.space_group_name_H-M   'P 1'
#
loop_
_entity.id
_entity.type
_entity.pdbx_description
1 polymer ?
#
loop_
_entity_poly.entity_id
_entity_poly.type
_entity_poly.pdbx_seq_one_letter_code
_entity_poly.pdbx_strand_id
1 'polypeptide(L)' 'MDGMDAPRQLVLTAEKVMRDLEEIRLAALASGAFAPALRCVELQGKHIGLWRSEAAAERTLEQLLAAIAVGDAKEDPEG' A
#
# COMPACT_ATOMS: atom_id res chain seq x y z
N MET A 1 40.76 -8.80 21.29
CA MET A 1 40.10 -10.07 20.97
C MET A 1 38.74 -9.71 20.42
N ASP A 2 38.64 -9.66 19.10
CA ASP A 2 37.41 -9.33 18.37
C ASP A 2 36.44 -10.51 18.47
N GLY A 3 35.43 -10.37 19.33
CA GLY A 3 34.24 -11.23 19.30
C GLY A 3 33.32 -10.75 18.19
N MET A 4 33.58 -11.13 16.94
CA MET A 4 32.55 -11.05 15.90
C MET A 4 31.50 -12.10 16.24
N ASP A 5 30.45 -11.70 16.97
CA ASP A 5 29.24 -12.50 17.11
C ASP A 5 28.74 -12.84 15.70
N ALA A 6 28.75 -14.14 15.37
CA ALA A 6 28.19 -14.62 14.12
C ALA A 6 26.75 -14.09 13.98
N PRO A 7 26.32 -13.63 12.78
CA PRO A 7 24.99 -13.09 12.62
C PRO A 7 23.97 -14.16 13.01
N ARG A 8 23.29 -13.96 14.15
CA ARG A 8 22.23 -14.86 14.61
C ARG A 8 21.21 -14.97 13.48
N GLN A 9 21.03 -16.18 12.97
CA GLN A 9 20.08 -16.45 11.92
C GLN A 9 18.69 -16.03 12.39
N LEU A 10 18.18 -14.93 11.85
CA LEU A 10 16.84 -14.45 12.15
C LEU A 10 15.86 -15.38 11.44
N VAL A 11 15.19 -16.23 12.21
CA VAL A 11 13.99 -16.92 11.72
C VAL A 11 12.90 -15.86 11.59
N LEU A 12 12.62 -15.47 10.35
CA LEU A 12 11.58 -14.50 10.00
C LEU A 12 10.35 -15.25 9.52
N THR A 13 9.32 -15.29 10.37
CA THR A 13 7.98 -15.75 9.97
C THR A 13 7.10 -14.54 9.66
N ALA A 14 6.05 -14.73 8.85
CA ALA A 14 5.09 -13.67 8.56
C ALA A 14 4.50 -13.08 9.86
N GLU A 15 4.11 -13.92 10.82
CA GLU A 15 3.59 -13.48 12.13
C GLU A 15 4.59 -12.67 12.94
N LYS A 16 5.89 -13.02 12.88
CA LYS A 16 6.93 -12.22 13.54
C LYS A 16 7.07 -10.86 12.88
N VAL A 17 7.17 -10.82 11.55
CA VAL A 17 7.26 -9.57 10.79
C VAL A 17 6.06 -8.66 11.07
N MET A 18 4.85 -9.21 11.14
CA MET A 18 3.64 -8.42 11.41
C MET A 18 3.61 -7.83 12.83
N ARG A 19 4.12 -8.57 13.83
CA ARG A 19 4.30 -8.05 15.20
C ARG A 19 5.37 -6.97 15.26
N ASP A 20 6.52 -7.22 14.66
CA ASP A 20 7.63 -6.25 14.63
C ASP A 20 7.19 -4.95 13.95
N LEU A 21 6.44 -5.03 12.84
CA LEU A 21 5.88 -3.85 12.16
C LEU A 21 4.91 -3.07 13.04
N GLU A 22 4.11 -3.74 13.87
CA GLU A 22 3.18 -3.07 14.79
C GLU A 22 3.91 -2.35 15.93
N GLU A 23 4.92 -2.99 16.51
CA GLU A 23 5.77 -2.37 17.54
C GLU A 23 6.48 -1.12 17.00
N ILE A 24 7.05 -1.21 15.78
CA ILE A 24 7.68 -0.07 15.11
C ILE A 24 6.66 1.03 14.84
N ARG A 25 5.45 0.69 14.37
CA ARG A 25 4.38 1.66 14.11
C ARG A 25 4.02 2.44 15.37
N LEU A 26 3.83 1.75 16.49
CA LEU A 26 3.48 2.38 17.78
C LEU A 26 4.62 3.27 18.31
N ALA A 27 5.87 2.80 18.24
CA ALA A 27 7.03 3.60 18.63
C ALA A 27 7.17 4.86 17.76
N ALA A 28 6.99 4.72 16.45
CA ALA A 28 7.03 5.84 15.50
C ALA A 28 5.92 6.87 15.76
N LEU A 29 4.70 6.42 16.08
CA LEU A 29 3.62 7.33 16.48
C LEU A 29 3.94 8.08 17.78
N ALA A 30 4.43 7.37 18.79
CA ALA A 30 4.80 7.97 20.07
C ALA A 30 5.91 9.03 19.91
N SER A 31 6.80 8.87 18.93
CA SER A 31 7.87 9.82 18.63
C SER A 31 7.49 10.90 17.60
N GLY A 32 6.25 10.94 17.11
CA GLY A 32 5.80 11.88 16.06
C GLY A 32 6.38 11.59 14.67
N ALA A 33 6.98 10.42 14.46
CA ALA A 33 7.54 9.99 13.17
C ALA A 33 6.44 9.36 12.29
N PHE A 34 5.57 10.20 11.73
CA PHE A 34 4.38 9.74 11.00
C PHE A 34 4.71 8.98 9.70
N ALA A 35 5.78 9.34 8.99
CA ALA A 35 6.14 8.66 7.74
C ALA A 35 6.51 7.17 7.96
N PRO A 36 7.38 6.81 8.93
CA PRO A 36 7.58 5.40 9.31
C PRO A 36 6.30 4.68 9.76
N ALA A 37 5.45 5.35 10.55
CA ALA A 37 4.20 4.78 11.02
C ALA A 37 3.25 4.43 9.85
N LEU A 38 3.09 5.35 8.88
CA LEU A 38 2.31 5.11 7.66
C LEU A 38 2.89 3.95 6.85
N ARG A 39 4.21 3.89 6.70
CA ARG A 39 4.85 2.81 5.96
C ARG A 39 4.61 1.43 6.58
N CYS A 40 4.55 1.34 7.91
CA CYS A 40 4.22 0.07 8.58
C CYS A 40 2.80 -0.38 8.24
N VAL A 41 1.83 0.54 8.28
CA VAL A 41 0.43 0.26 7.86
C VAL A 41 0.41 -0.23 6.41
N GLU A 42 1.07 0.48 5.49
CA GLU A 42 1.19 0.11 4.07
C GLU A 42 1.75 -1.29 3.82
N LEU A 43 2.69 -1.75 4.65
CA LEU A 43 3.25 -3.08 4.50
C LEU A 43 2.30 -4.15 5.05
N GLN A 44 1.69 -3.89 6.20
CA GLN A 44 0.72 -4.77 6.84
C GLN A 44 -0.52 -4.97 5.97
N GLY A 45 -1.10 -3.89 5.44
CA GLY A 45 -2.28 -3.98 4.58
C GLY A 45 -2.01 -4.65 3.23
N LYS A 46 -0.78 -4.55 2.68
CA LYS A 46 -0.39 -5.29 1.46
C LYS A 46 -0.34 -6.78 1.73
N HIS A 47 0.16 -7.19 2.89
CA HIS A 47 0.23 -8.59 3.28
C HIS A 47 -1.16 -9.24 3.39
N ILE A 48 -2.14 -8.53 3.97
CA ILE A 48 -3.52 -9.05 4.15
C ILE A 48 -4.43 -8.80 2.95
N GLY A 49 -3.92 -8.21 1.85
CA GLY A 49 -4.72 -7.88 0.68
C GLY A 49 -5.76 -6.77 0.90
N LEU A 50 -5.51 -5.86 1.86
CA LEU A 50 -6.40 -4.74 2.18
C LEU A 50 -6.54 -3.77 1.00
N TRP A 51 -5.44 -3.51 0.29
CA TRP A 51 -5.46 -2.68 -0.91
C TRP A 51 -5.66 -3.56 -2.13
N ARG A 52 -6.75 -3.31 -2.84
CA ARG A 52 -6.90 -3.77 -4.21
C ARG A 52 -6.02 -2.88 -5.07
N SER A 53 -5.01 -3.46 -5.70
CA SER A 53 -4.42 -2.84 -6.88
C SER A 53 -5.48 -2.93 -7.98
N GLU A 54 -6.47 -2.04 -7.98
CA GLU A 54 -6.98 -1.58 -9.27
C GLU A 54 -5.78 -0.85 -9.89
N ALA A 55 -4.95 -1.62 -10.61
CA ALA A 55 -4.27 -1.01 -11.73
C ALA A 55 -5.41 -0.36 -12.50
N ALA A 56 -5.48 0.97 -12.49
CA ALA A 56 -6.35 1.68 -13.40
C ALA A 56 -6.07 1.03 -14.76
N ALA A 57 -7.09 0.45 -15.40
CA ALA A 57 -6.90 -0.19 -16.68
C ALA A 57 -6.10 0.79 -17.53
N GLU A 58 -4.95 0.35 -18.07
CA GLU A 58 -4.15 1.20 -18.95
C GLU A 58 -5.02 1.54 -20.14
N ARG A 59 -5.74 2.66 -20.03
CA ARG A 59 -6.61 3.14 -21.08
C ARG A 59 -5.73 3.91 -22.03
N THR A 60 -5.75 3.50 -23.29
CA THR A 60 -5.10 4.29 -24.33
C THR A 60 -5.81 5.65 -24.45
N LEU A 61 -5.13 6.65 -25.00
CA LEU A 61 -5.70 7.98 -25.22
C LEU A 61 -7.02 7.88 -26.01
N GLU A 62 -7.10 6.98 -26.99
CA GLU A 62 -8.28 6.71 -27.80
C GLU A 62 -9.45 6.20 -26.96
N GLN A 63 -9.17 5.32 -25.98
CA GLN A 63 -10.21 4.80 -25.08
C GLN A 63 -10.72 5.86 -24.10
N LEU A 64 -9.88 6.81 -23.70
CA LEU A 64 -10.29 7.95 -22.87
C LEU A 64 -11.17 8.91 -23.67
N LEU A 65 -10.78 9.24 -24.90
CA LEU A 65 -11.54 10.10 -25.80
C LEU A 65 -12.90 9.50 -26.17
N ALA A 66 -12.97 8.20 -26.43
CA ALA A 66 -14.22 7.52 -26.76
C ALA A 66 -15.25 7.56 -25.61
N ALA A 67 -14.82 7.55 -24.35
CA ALA A 67 -15.75 7.62 -23.21
C ALA A 67 -16.28 9.03 -22.94
N ILE A 68 -15.53 10.08 -23.33
CA ILE A 68 -16.02 11.46 -23.27
C ILE A 68 -17.17 11.63 -24.28
N ALA A 69 -17.00 11.11 -25.50
CA ALA A 69 -18.03 11.16 -26.55
C ALA A 69 -19.33 10.43 -26.18
N VAL A 70 -19.27 9.43 -25.29
CA VAL A 70 -20.45 8.69 -24.79
C VAL A 70 -21.12 9.41 -23.61
N GLY A 71 -20.38 10.23 -22.86
CA GLY A 71 -20.90 11.02 -21.74
C GLY A 71 -21.85 12.13 -22.18
N ASP A 72 -21.53 12.81 -23.29
CA ASP A 72 -22.34 13.94 -23.81
C ASP A 72 -23.62 13.50 -24.53
N ALA A 73 -23.79 12.21 -24.85
CA ALA A 73 -24.98 11.72 -25.57
C ALA A 73 -26.13 11.29 -24.63
N LYS A 74 -25.97 11.40 -23.31
CA LYS A 74 -26.96 10.95 -22.31
C LYS A 74 -27.68 12.06 -21.55
N GLU A 75 -27.44 13.32 -21.89
CA GLU A 75 -28.27 14.45 -21.44
C GLU A 75 -29.12 14.95 -22.61
N ASP A 76 -30.17 14.18 -22.93
CA ASP A 76 -31.51 14.67 -23.27
C ASP A 76 -32.35 13.50 -23.81
N PRO A 77 -33.45 13.19 -23.10
CA PRO A 77 -34.72 13.17 -23.82
C PRO A 77 -35.74 14.03 -23.07
N GLU A 78 -36.02 15.19 -23.69
CA GLU A 78 -37.29 15.91 -23.80
C GLU A 78 -38.17 16.08 -22.54
N GLY A 79 -38.44 17.34 -22.22
CA GLY A 79 -39.54 17.75 -21.33
C GLY A 79 -40.93 17.63 -21.96
#